data_AF-A0A5E6NFK2-F1
#
_entry.id   AF-A0A5E6NFK2-F1
#
_cell.length_a   1.000
_cell.length_b   1.000
_cell.length_c   1.000
_cell.angle_alpha   90.00
_cell.angle_beta   90.00
_cell.angle_gamma   90.00
#
_symmetry.space_group_name_H-M   'P 1'
#
loop_
_entity.id
_entity.type
_entity.pdbx_description
1 polymer ?
#
loop_
_entity_poly.entity_id
_entity_poly.type
_entity_poly.pdbx_seq_one_letter_code
_entity_poly.pdbx_strand_id
1 'polypeptide(L)'
;MTYKHIHKPVDGKKITFKEGVIQVPNKPIIGYIEGDGIGADVSPVMKKVIDAVVDKTYDGQRAIQWMEIYAGEKANALYGEYLPQETLDAIQALSVAIKGPLTTPVGGGMRSLNVAIRQELDLFICQRPVQYFVGTPTPVKAPEKVDMVIFRENSEDIYAVLNIKQAQRRSKKSSTFCKMK
;
A
#
# COMPACT_ATOMS: atom_id res chain seq x y z
N MET A 1 -1.41 -11.75 -18.08
CA MET A 1 -0.09 -11.24 -17.69
C MET A 1 0.66 -12.40 -17.07
N THR A 2 1.85 -12.70 -17.58
CA THR A 2 2.74 -13.68 -16.97
C THR A 2 3.59 -12.93 -15.96
N TYR A 3 3.49 -13.31 -14.69
CA TYR A 3 4.32 -12.73 -13.65
C TYR A 3 5.69 -13.44 -13.64
N LYS A 4 6.75 -12.70 -13.31
CA LYS A 4 8.13 -13.17 -13.23
C LYS A 4 8.36 -13.96 -11.94
N HIS A 5 8.05 -13.39 -10.77
CA HIS A 5 8.21 -14.09 -9.48
C HIS A 5 6.91 -14.21 -8.67
N ILE A 6 5.83 -13.53 -9.07
CA ILE A 6 4.54 -13.64 -8.41
C ILE A 6 3.82 -14.91 -8.87
N HIS A 7 3.37 -15.72 -7.91
CA HIS A 7 2.57 -16.91 -8.19
C HIS A 7 1.10 -16.64 -7.90
N LYS A 8 0.28 -16.66 -8.96
CA LYS A 8 -1.17 -16.47 -8.83
C LYS A 8 -1.81 -17.76 -8.25
N PRO A 9 -2.65 -17.66 -7.20
CA PRO A 9 -3.43 -18.79 -6.71
C PRO A 9 -4.37 -19.35 -7.79
N VAL A 10 -4.48 -20.68 -7.84
CA VAL A 10 -5.28 -21.40 -8.85
C VAL A 10 -6.78 -21.23 -8.61
N ASP A 11 -7.21 -21.28 -7.34
CA ASP A 11 -8.63 -21.38 -6.96
C ASP A 11 -9.31 -20.02 -6.71
N GLY A 12 -8.62 -18.91 -7.00
CA GLY A 12 -9.08 -17.56 -6.68
C GLY A 12 -9.67 -16.79 -7.87
N LYS A 13 -10.62 -15.90 -7.58
CA LYS A 13 -11.17 -14.93 -8.52
C LYS A 13 -10.84 -13.50 -8.09
N LYS A 14 -10.65 -12.60 -9.05
CA LYS A 14 -10.38 -11.18 -8.77
C LYS A 14 -11.65 -10.48 -8.30
N ILE A 15 -11.48 -9.46 -7.47
CA ILE A 15 -12.53 -8.48 -7.17
C ILE A 15 -12.72 -7.62 -8.42
N THR A 16 -13.97 -7.30 -8.76
CA THR A 16 -14.29 -6.45 -9.92
C THR A 16 -15.21 -5.31 -9.54
N PHE A 17 -15.25 -4.27 -10.36
CA PHE A 17 -16.15 -3.13 -10.21
C PHE A 17 -17.12 -3.14 -11.38
N LYS A 18 -18.42 -3.16 -11.09
CA LYS A 18 -19.47 -3.03 -12.10
C LYS A 18 -20.38 -1.88 -11.67
N GLU A 19 -20.47 -0.85 -12.51
CA GLU A 19 -21.36 0.31 -12.29
C GLU A 19 -21.15 1.00 -10.92
N GLY A 20 -19.89 1.10 -10.47
CA GLY A 20 -19.55 1.69 -9.17
C GLY A 20 -19.75 0.77 -7.96
N VAL A 21 -20.25 -0.46 -8.16
CA VAL A 21 -20.44 -1.46 -7.10
C VAL A 21 -19.30 -2.48 -7.12
N ILE A 22 -18.73 -2.75 -5.94
CA ILE A 22 -17.69 -3.76 -5.75
C ILE A 22 -18.33 -5.15 -5.76
N GLN A 23 -17.87 -6.00 -6.66
CA GLN A 23 -18.27 -7.40 -6.77
C GLN A 23 -17.19 -8.28 -6.16
N VAL A 24 -17.47 -8.87 -5.00
CA VAL A 24 -16.54 -9.70 -4.26
C VAL A 24 -16.94 -11.18 -4.39
N PRO A 25 -16.13 -12.04 -5.04
CA PRO A 25 -16.41 -13.48 -5.13
C PRO A 25 -16.20 -14.17 -3.77
N ASN A 26 -16.69 -15.42 -3.62
CA ASN A 26 -16.51 -16.20 -2.39
C ASN A 26 -15.03 -16.54 -2.10
N LYS A 27 -14.20 -16.64 -3.14
CA LYS A 27 -12.75 -16.88 -3.03
C LYS A 27 -11.97 -15.74 -3.69
N PRO A 28 -11.93 -14.54 -3.08
CA PRO A 28 -11.24 -13.40 -3.67
C PRO A 28 -9.73 -13.57 -3.59
N ILE A 29 -9.02 -13.21 -4.66
CA ILE A 29 -7.56 -13.07 -4.63
C ILE A 29 -7.22 -11.72 -4.02
N ILE A 30 -6.45 -11.74 -2.92
CA ILE A 30 -5.97 -10.53 -2.25
C ILE A 30 -4.45 -10.52 -2.29
N GLY A 31 -3.89 -9.41 -2.77
CA GLY A 31 -2.45 -9.21 -2.78
C GLY A 31 -1.94 -8.96 -1.36
N TYR A 32 -0.84 -9.59 -0.97
CA TYR A 32 -0.17 -9.21 0.27
C TYR A 32 1.33 -8.99 0.03
N ILE A 33 1.86 -7.96 0.66
CA ILE A 33 3.30 -7.72 0.77
C ILE A 33 3.68 -7.99 2.22
N GLU A 34 4.56 -8.97 2.44
CA GLU A 34 5.03 -9.32 3.79
C GLU A 34 5.63 -8.12 4.53
N GLY A 35 6.37 -7.29 3.81
CA GLY A 35 7.07 -6.13 4.35
C GLY A 35 8.46 -6.47 4.88
N ASP A 36 9.14 -5.45 5.40
CA ASP A 36 10.50 -5.52 5.92
C ASP A 36 10.50 -5.54 7.46
N GLY A 37 11.62 -5.96 8.07
CA GLY A 37 11.79 -6.00 9.53
C GLY A 37 10.69 -6.82 10.21
N ILE A 38 9.89 -6.18 11.07
CA ILE A 38 8.77 -6.83 11.79
C ILE A 38 7.66 -7.36 10.87
N GLY A 39 7.70 -7.05 9.57
CA GLY A 39 6.76 -7.57 8.57
C GLY A 39 6.67 -9.10 8.57
N ALA A 40 7.81 -9.77 8.72
CA ALA A 40 7.89 -11.23 8.80
C ALA A 40 7.17 -11.81 10.03
N ASP A 41 7.02 -11.03 11.11
CA ASP A 41 6.32 -11.46 12.32
C ASP A 41 4.82 -11.15 12.25
N VAL A 42 4.46 -9.94 11.83
CA VAL A 42 3.07 -9.46 11.89
C VAL A 42 2.21 -9.94 10.72
N SER A 43 2.78 -10.07 9.51
CA SER A 43 2.02 -10.42 8.31
C SER A 43 1.49 -11.86 8.34
N PRO A 44 2.24 -12.89 8.79
CA PRO A 44 1.69 -14.24 8.94
C PRO A 44 0.58 -14.31 9.98
N VAL A 45 0.72 -13.60 11.11
CA VAL A 45 -0.29 -13.56 12.18
C VAL A 45 -1.57 -12.88 11.67
N MET A 46 -1.43 -11.76 10.96
CA MET A 46 -2.56 -11.07 10.31
C MET A 46 -3.34 -12.03 9.40
N LYS A 47 -2.66 -12.76 8.50
CA LYS A 47 -3.33 -13.72 7.60
C LYS A 47 -4.09 -14.80 8.39
N LYS A 48 -3.45 -15.41 9.40
CA LYS A 48 -4.06 -16.44 10.24
C LYS A 48 -5.33 -15.95 10.94
N VAL A 49 -5.30 -14.73 11.50
CA VAL A 49 -6.46 -14.15 12.18
C VAL A 49 -7.58 -13.88 11.19
N ILE A 50 -7.27 -13.28 10.03
CA ILE A 50 -8.29 -12.99 9.00
C ILE A 50 -8.89 -14.28 8.47
N ASP A 51 -8.08 -15.28 8.14
CA ASP A 51 -8.55 -16.57 7.62
C ASP A 51 -9.49 -17.26 8.62
N ALA A 52 -9.14 -17.28 9.91
CA ALA A 52 -9.99 -17.85 10.96
C ALA A 52 -11.31 -17.08 11.14
N VAL A 53 -11.29 -15.74 11.04
CA VAL A 53 -12.50 -14.92 11.13
C VAL A 53 -13.40 -15.15 9.91
N VAL A 54 -12.84 -15.21 8.70
CA VAL A 54 -13.58 -15.48 7.46
C VAL A 54 -14.21 -16.87 7.52
N ASP A 55 -13.43 -17.90 7.85
CA ASP A 55 -13.92 -19.28 7.95
C ASP A 55 -15.09 -19.38 8.94
N LYS A 56 -14.93 -18.80 10.14
CA LYS A 56 -15.96 -18.79 11.18
C LYS A 56 -17.21 -17.97 10.82
N THR A 57 -17.04 -16.85 10.13
CA THR A 57 -18.17 -15.93 9.81
C THR A 57 -19.04 -16.49 8.69
N TYR A 58 -18.45 -17.26 7.78
CA TYR A 58 -19.11 -17.75 6.57
C TYR A 58 -19.26 -19.28 6.55
N ASP A 59 -19.04 -19.97 7.68
CA ASP A 59 -19.11 -21.44 7.80
C ASP A 59 -18.35 -22.17 6.67
N GLY A 60 -17.13 -21.70 6.38
CA GLY A 60 -16.28 -22.25 5.31
C GLY A 60 -16.72 -21.95 3.87
N GLN A 61 -17.82 -21.22 3.65
CA GLN A 61 -18.31 -20.88 2.31
C GLN A 61 -17.43 -19.84 1.59
N ARG A 62 -16.61 -19.09 2.34
CA ARG A 62 -15.69 -18.08 1.82
C ARG A 62 -14.28 -18.32 2.33
N ALA A 63 -13.30 -17.98 1.51
CA ALA A 63 -11.88 -18.08 1.86
C ALA A 63 -11.05 -17.10 1.05
N ILE A 64 -10.07 -16.42 1.66
CA ILE A 64 -9.16 -15.54 0.92
C ILE A 64 -8.10 -16.37 0.21
N GLN A 65 -7.80 -16.01 -1.04
CA GLN A 65 -6.70 -16.58 -1.80
C GLN A 65 -5.55 -15.59 -1.82
N TRP A 66 -4.62 -15.76 -0.89
CA TRP A 66 -3.48 -14.86 -0.73
C TRP A 66 -2.50 -14.98 -1.91
N MET A 67 -2.21 -13.86 -2.56
CA MET A 67 -1.19 -13.75 -3.60
C MET A 67 -0.04 -12.91 -3.06
N GLU A 68 1.14 -13.51 -2.88
CA GLU A 68 2.31 -12.78 -2.42
C GLU A 68 2.84 -11.85 -3.51
N ILE A 69 3.07 -10.59 -3.13
CA ILE A 69 3.61 -9.53 -3.96
C ILE A 69 4.83 -8.95 -3.23
N TYR A 70 5.84 -8.50 -3.97
CA TYR A 70 7.13 -8.14 -3.38
C TYR A 70 7.39 -6.62 -3.46
N ALA A 71 7.67 -6.00 -2.32
CA ALA A 71 8.26 -4.66 -2.25
C ALA A 71 9.23 -4.61 -1.07
N GLY A 72 10.13 -3.63 -1.05
CA GLY A 72 11.12 -3.46 0.01
C GLY A 72 12.39 -4.30 -0.22
N GLU A 73 13.03 -4.71 0.86
CA GLU A 73 14.29 -5.47 0.84
C GLU A 73 14.12 -6.83 0.16
N LYS A 74 12.98 -7.49 0.40
CA LYS A 74 12.64 -8.77 -0.24
C LYS A 74 12.53 -8.62 -1.77
N ALA A 75 11.96 -7.52 -2.25
CA ALA A 75 11.92 -7.25 -3.68
C ALA A 75 13.30 -6.92 -4.23
N ASN A 76 14.11 -6.14 -3.51
CA ASN A 76 15.46 -5.81 -3.95
C ASN A 76 16.33 -7.06 -4.09
N ALA A 77 16.18 -8.05 -3.20
CA ALA A 77 16.87 -9.33 -3.30
C ALA A 77 16.43 -10.18 -4.51
N LEU A 78 15.16 -10.14 -4.88
CA LEU A 78 14.58 -10.95 -5.98
C LEU A 78 14.70 -10.29 -7.36
N TYR A 79 14.49 -8.98 -7.43
CA TYR A 79 14.39 -8.21 -8.68
C TYR A 79 15.58 -7.28 -8.91
N GLY A 80 16.38 -6.97 -7.88
CA GLY A 80 17.40 -5.92 -7.93
C GLY A 80 16.85 -4.50 -7.77
N GLU A 81 15.55 -4.37 -7.44
CA GLU A 81 14.87 -3.10 -7.23
C GLU A 81 13.87 -3.18 -6.06
N TYR A 82 13.71 -2.09 -5.31
CA TYR A 82 12.86 -2.06 -4.11
C TYR A 82 11.36 -2.00 -4.41
N LEU A 83 10.96 -1.50 -5.57
CA LEU A 83 9.57 -1.43 -6.01
C LEU A 83 9.49 -1.80 -7.49
N PRO A 84 9.37 -3.10 -7.81
CA PRO A 84 9.27 -3.54 -9.20
C PRO A 84 7.95 -3.11 -9.81
N GLN A 85 7.95 -2.81 -11.11
CA GLN A 85 6.73 -2.47 -11.85
C GLN A 85 5.69 -3.59 -11.77
N GLU A 86 6.15 -4.85 -11.76
CA GLU A 86 5.31 -6.02 -11.58
C GLU A 86 4.43 -5.94 -10.31
N THR A 87 4.93 -5.32 -9.24
CA THR A 87 4.16 -5.13 -8.00
C THR A 87 3.04 -4.11 -8.17
N LEU A 88 3.30 -3.00 -8.85
CA LEU A 88 2.28 -1.99 -9.14
C LEU A 88 1.19 -2.57 -10.05
N ASP A 89 1.60 -3.27 -11.11
CA ASP A 89 0.69 -3.92 -12.06
C ASP A 89 -0.17 -4.99 -11.36
N ALA A 90 0.43 -5.76 -10.45
CA ALA A 90 -0.29 -6.76 -9.67
C ALA A 90 -1.34 -6.12 -8.73
N ILE A 91 -0.99 -5.05 -8.02
CA ILE A 91 -1.92 -4.34 -7.13
C ILE A 91 -3.06 -3.73 -7.94
N GLN A 92 -2.76 -3.04 -9.05
CA GLN A 92 -3.77 -2.45 -9.92
C GLN A 92 -4.73 -3.52 -10.46
N ALA A 93 -4.18 -4.67 -10.88
CA ALA A 93 -4.95 -5.76 -11.44
C ALA A 93 -5.77 -6.57 -10.42
N LEU A 94 -5.48 -6.46 -9.12
CA LEU A 94 -6.26 -7.09 -8.03
C LEU A 94 -7.20 -6.12 -7.32
N SER A 95 -6.92 -4.82 -7.42
CA SER A 95 -7.62 -3.71 -6.78
C SER A 95 -7.54 -3.65 -5.26
N VAL A 96 -7.33 -4.78 -4.57
CA VAL A 96 -7.18 -4.84 -3.11
C VAL A 96 -5.88 -5.55 -2.77
N ALA A 97 -5.05 -4.86 -1.98
CA ALA A 97 -3.83 -5.41 -1.41
C ALA A 97 -3.59 -4.90 0.01
N ILE A 98 -2.89 -5.71 0.81
CA ILE A 98 -2.45 -5.37 2.17
C ILE A 98 -0.92 -5.46 2.25
N LYS A 99 -0.29 -4.64 3.10
CA LYS A 99 1.16 -4.67 3.25
C LYS A 99 1.63 -4.50 4.69
N GLY A 100 2.70 -5.22 5.04
CA GLY A 100 3.51 -4.91 6.21
C GLY A 100 4.28 -3.59 6.07
N PRO A 101 5.10 -3.20 7.06
CA PRO A 101 5.96 -2.02 6.96
C PRO A 101 7.01 -2.19 5.85
N LEU A 102 7.51 -1.09 5.28
CA LEU A 102 8.55 -1.10 4.25
C LEU A 102 9.69 -0.16 4.65
N THR A 103 10.92 -0.66 4.60
CA THR A 103 12.14 0.11 4.82
C THR A 103 12.40 0.95 3.58
N THR A 104 12.56 2.26 3.74
CA THR A 104 13.02 3.12 2.65
C THR A 104 14.53 3.28 2.74
N PRO A 105 15.31 2.87 1.72
CA PRO A 105 16.75 3.02 1.73
C PRO A 105 17.14 4.51 1.73
N VAL A 106 18.08 4.88 2.61
CA VAL A 106 18.59 6.25 2.71
C VAL A 106 19.61 6.51 1.59
N GLY A 107 19.44 7.59 0.84
CA GLY A 107 20.43 8.07 -0.15
C GLY A 107 20.14 7.74 -1.63
N GLY A 108 19.13 6.92 -1.94
CA GLY A 108 18.82 6.47 -3.31
C GLY A 108 17.93 7.40 -4.15
N GLY A 109 17.72 8.66 -3.75
CA GLY A 109 16.86 9.61 -4.48
C GLY A 109 15.34 9.36 -4.37
N MET A 110 14.90 8.20 -3.88
CA MET A 110 13.51 7.93 -3.49
C MET A 110 13.27 8.36 -2.05
N ARG A 111 12.29 9.26 -1.82
CA ARG A 111 11.95 9.73 -0.46
C ARG A 111 11.24 8.67 0.38
N SER A 112 10.37 7.86 -0.22
CA SER A 112 9.58 6.84 0.48
C SER A 112 8.93 5.88 -0.50
N LEU A 113 9.09 4.57 -0.29
CA LEU A 113 8.39 3.54 -1.07
C LEU A 113 6.87 3.64 -0.91
N ASN A 114 6.40 3.99 0.29
CA ASN A 114 4.96 4.15 0.56
C ASN A 114 4.38 5.34 -0.22
N VAL A 115 5.14 6.43 -0.36
CA VAL A 115 4.71 7.59 -1.16
C VAL A 115 4.65 7.22 -2.63
N ALA A 116 5.66 6.51 -3.14
CA ALA A 116 5.68 6.06 -4.54
C ALA A 116 4.45 5.18 -4.86
N ILE A 117 4.16 4.16 -4.04
CA ILE A 117 2.98 3.30 -4.22
C ILE A 117 1.69 4.12 -4.26
N ARG A 118 1.54 5.13 -3.39
CA ARG A 118 0.34 5.97 -3.36
C ARG A 118 0.18 6.83 -4.60
N GLN A 119 1.28 7.41 -5.08
CA GLN A 119 1.27 8.29 -6.25
C GLN A 119 1.02 7.50 -7.54
N GLU A 120 1.72 6.38 -7.73
CA GLU A 120 1.61 5.54 -8.93
C GLU A 120 0.23 4.87 -9.06
N LEU A 121 -0.42 4.56 -7.92
CA LEU A 121 -1.75 3.92 -7.89
C LEU A 121 -2.89 4.91 -7.64
N ASP A 122 -2.61 6.21 -7.62
CA ASP A 122 -3.58 7.28 -7.37
C ASP A 122 -4.44 7.05 -6.10
N LEU A 123 -3.77 6.67 -5.00
CA LEU A 123 -4.41 6.42 -3.70
C LEU A 123 -4.55 7.74 -2.92
N PHE A 124 -5.46 8.59 -3.38
CA PHE A 124 -5.66 9.95 -2.89
C PHE A 124 -6.26 10.06 -1.48
N ILE A 125 -6.88 8.99 -0.95
CA ILE A 125 -7.39 8.94 0.43
C ILE A 125 -6.45 8.16 1.36
N CYS A 126 -6.02 8.80 2.45
CA CYS A 126 -5.41 8.13 3.59
C CYS A 126 -6.43 8.07 4.73
N GLN A 127 -7.17 6.96 4.82
CA GLN A 127 -8.18 6.71 5.84
C GLN A 127 -7.54 6.10 7.10
N ARG A 128 -7.83 6.68 8.28
CA ARG A 128 -7.30 6.20 9.57
C ARG A 128 -8.42 6.13 10.61
N PRO A 129 -9.01 4.94 10.86
CA PRO A 129 -9.87 4.74 12.02
C PRO A 129 -9.04 4.79 13.31
N VAL A 130 -9.53 5.51 14.30
CA VAL A 130 -8.92 5.64 15.63
C VAL A 130 -9.99 5.30 16.65
N GLN A 131 -9.81 4.18 17.33
CA GLN A 131 -10.72 3.67 18.34
C GLN A 131 -9.94 3.15 19.55
N TYR A 132 -10.58 3.14 20.71
CA TYR A 132 -10.00 2.57 21.93
C TYR A 132 -10.34 1.09 22.08
N PHE A 133 -9.33 0.28 22.39
CA PHE A 133 -9.49 -1.12 22.79
C PHE A 133 -9.30 -1.24 24.31
N VAL A 134 -10.30 -1.83 24.98
CA VAL A 134 -10.31 -2.04 26.44
C VAL A 134 -9.03 -2.76 26.88
N GLY A 135 -8.39 -2.24 27.93
CA GLY A 135 -7.13 -2.77 28.46
C GLY A 135 -5.87 -2.15 27.87
N THR A 136 -5.98 -1.33 26.82
CA THR A 136 -4.83 -0.59 26.27
C THR A 136 -4.40 0.52 27.24
N PRO A 137 -3.12 0.58 27.67
CA PRO A 137 -2.62 1.67 28.50
C PRO A 137 -2.77 3.00 27.76
N THR A 138 -3.28 4.02 28.44
CA THR A 138 -3.60 5.31 27.82
C THR A 138 -3.19 6.49 28.69
N PRO A 139 -2.70 7.59 28.11
CA PRO A 139 -2.39 8.81 28.84
C PRO A 139 -3.62 9.70 29.10
N VAL A 140 -4.77 9.42 28.48
CA VAL A 140 -5.98 10.27 28.59
C VAL A 140 -7.01 9.69 29.56
N LYS A 141 -7.83 10.56 30.17
CA LYS A 141 -8.81 10.17 31.20
C LYS A 141 -10.02 9.37 30.69
N ALA A 142 -10.44 9.62 29.45
CA ALA A 142 -11.67 9.05 28.87
C ALA A 142 -11.41 8.52 27.44
N PRO A 143 -10.51 7.53 27.28
CA PRO A 143 -10.15 6.98 25.97
C PRO A 143 -11.33 6.31 25.25
N GLU A 144 -12.31 5.79 25.99
CA GLU A 144 -13.51 5.14 25.46
C GLU A 144 -14.40 6.06 24.63
N LYS A 145 -14.23 7.37 24.74
CA LYS A 145 -14.93 8.38 23.93
C LYS A 145 -14.28 8.60 22.56
N VAL A 146 -13.13 7.98 22.30
CA VAL A 146 -12.43 8.08 21.03
C VAL A 146 -12.97 7.01 20.08
N ASP A 147 -13.84 7.45 19.17
CA ASP A 147 -14.31 6.68 18.02
C ASP A 147 -14.42 7.64 16.82
N MET A 148 -13.35 7.69 16.02
CA MET A 148 -13.22 8.66 14.93
C MET A 148 -12.61 8.01 13.69
N VAL A 149 -12.99 8.50 12.51
CA VAL A 149 -12.37 8.14 11.24
C VAL A 149 -11.79 9.39 10.59
N ILE A 150 -10.47 9.43 10.43
CA ILE A 150 -9.78 10.54 9.77
C ILE A 150 -9.67 10.24 8.28
N PHE A 151 -10.23 11.12 7.46
CA PHE A 151 -10.01 11.15 6.01
C PHE A 151 -8.98 12.23 5.70
N ARG A 152 -7.76 11.81 5.38
CA ARG A 152 -6.68 12.72 5.03
C ARG A 152 -6.43 12.69 3.52
N GLU A 153 -6.42 13.87 2.90
CA GLU A 153 -5.96 14.08 1.53
C GLU A 153 -4.47 13.67 1.41
N ASN A 154 -4.15 12.89 0.39
CA ASN A 154 -2.88 12.14 0.31
C ASN A 154 -2.20 12.25 -1.06
N SER A 155 -2.71 13.09 -1.97
CA SER A 155 -2.17 13.37 -3.30
C SER A 155 -1.45 14.73 -3.39
N GLU A 156 -1.87 15.76 -2.63
CA GLU A 156 -1.38 17.13 -2.74
C GLU A 156 -0.58 17.63 -1.50
N ASP A 157 -0.76 18.91 -1.15
CA ASP A 157 -0.09 19.63 -0.04
C ASP A 157 1.44 19.69 -0.18
N ILE A 158 2.18 20.01 0.89
CA ILE A 158 3.64 19.95 0.95
C ILE A 158 4.23 18.56 0.63
N TYR A 159 3.37 17.54 0.51
CA TYR A 159 3.72 16.20 0.05
C TYR A 159 3.81 16.12 -1.48
N ALA A 160 3.08 16.95 -2.22
CA ALA A 160 3.31 17.20 -3.64
C ALA A 160 4.56 18.08 -3.79
N VAL A 161 5.71 17.42 -3.82
CA VAL A 161 7.01 18.11 -3.90
C VAL A 161 7.15 18.81 -5.25
N LEU A 162 6.84 20.10 -5.29
CA LEU A 162 7.50 21.01 -6.21
C LEU A 162 8.99 21.04 -5.84
N ASN A 163 9.81 20.26 -6.53
CA ASN A 163 11.25 20.22 -6.33
C ASN A 163 11.82 21.63 -6.56
N ILE A 164 12.09 22.38 -5.47
CA ILE A 164 12.67 23.73 -5.54
C ILE A 164 14.02 23.72 -6.27
N LYS A 165 14.79 22.62 -6.23
CA LYS A 165 16.02 22.46 -7.04
C LYS A 165 15.75 22.36 -8.55
N GLN A 166 14.64 21.76 -8.98
CA GLN A 166 14.19 21.77 -10.38
C GLN A 166 13.62 23.14 -10.77
N ALA A 167 12.89 23.80 -9.87
CA ALA A 167 12.41 25.17 -10.07
C ALA A 167 13.57 26.18 -10.19
N GLN A 168 14.62 26.07 -9.37
CA GLN A 168 15.83 26.90 -9.46
C GLN A 168 16.66 26.62 -10.72
N ARG A 169 16.74 25.35 -11.17
CA ARG A 169 17.35 25.02 -12.48
C ARG A 169 16.54 25.57 -13.66
N ARG A 170 15.19 25.54 -13.59
CA ARG A 170 14.30 26.15 -14.60
C ARG A 170 14.41 27.68 -14.60
N SER A 171 14.46 28.30 -13.42
CA SER A 171 14.64 29.75 -13.25
C SER A 171 15.99 30.22 -13.83
N LYS A 172 17.10 29.51 -13.56
CA LYS A 172 18.41 29.83 -14.16
C LYS A 172 18.47 29.64 -15.68
N LYS A 173 17.77 28.65 -16.25
CA LYS A 173 17.65 28.52 -17.71
C LYS A 173 16.84 29.67 -18.31
N SER A 174 15.77 30.08 -17.65
CA SER A 174 14.94 31.22 -18.10
C SER A 174 15.66 32.56 -18.00
N SER A 175 16.49 32.78 -16.98
CA SER A 175 17.30 34.01 -16.86
C SER A 175 18.42 34.09 -17.90
N THR A 176 18.89 32.95 -18.41
CA THR A 176 19.92 32.90 -19.46
C THR A 176 19.30 33.18 -20.83
N PHE A 177 18.10 32.67 -21.09
CA PHE A 177 17.33 32.96 -22.31
C PHE A 177 16.94 34.45 -22.43
N CYS A 178 16.61 35.10 -21.30
CA CYS A 178 16.24 36.52 -21.29
C CYS A 178 17.44 37.48 -21.41
N LYS A 179 18.69 36.99 -21.30
CA LYS A 179 19.93 37.78 -21.48
C LYS A 179 20.56 37.64 -22.87
N MET A 180 19.97 36.83 -23.77
CA MET A 180 20.42 36.65 -25.16
C MET A 180 19.53 37.39 -26.19
N LYS A 181 18.79 38.41 -25.74
CA LYS A 181 18.13 39.39 -26.61
C LYS A 181 18.71 40.77 -26.35
#